data_AF-A0ABD0J412-F1
#
_entry.id   AF-A0ABD0J412-F1
#
_cell.length_a   1.000
_cell.length_b   1.000
_cell.length_c   1.000
_cell.angle_alpha   90.00
_cell.angle_beta   90.00
_cell.angle_gamma   90.00
#
_symmetry.space_group_name_H-M   'P 1'
#
loop_
_entity.id
_entity.type
_entity.pdbx_description
1 polymer ?
#
loop_
_entity_poly.entity_id
_entity_poly.type
_entity_poly.pdbx_seq_one_letter_code
_entity_poly.pdbx_strand_id
1 'polypeptide(L)'
;MAATAPGQAETEAMPVRRKKRLCKFCKKNNEAKVVYESHNLRDKQGRVVCRKLRQLTCRLCGATGDDAHTIKYCPLSDLVDHAAIMKLRREIEMDRMMKNRRRYTRKS
;
A
#
# COMPACT_ATOMS: atom_id res chain seq x y z
N MET A 1 -65.80 19.70 -3.61
CA MET A 1 -65.37 18.61 -4.51
C MET A 1 -63.86 18.46 -4.38
N ALA A 2 -63.41 17.24 -4.07
CA ALA A 2 -62.04 16.65 -4.14
C ALA A 2 -60.86 17.51 -3.64
N ALA A 3 -60.19 17.17 -2.52
CA ALA A 3 -59.17 16.09 -2.41
C ALA A 3 -58.06 16.29 -3.47
N THR A 4 -56.75 16.42 -3.19
CA THR A 4 -55.89 15.63 -2.30
C THR A 4 -54.47 16.27 -2.33
N ALA A 5 -53.79 16.42 -1.19
CA ALA A 5 -52.32 16.28 -1.11
C ALA A 5 -52.05 14.84 -0.61
N PRO A 6 -50.88 14.17 -0.79
CA PRO A 6 -49.51 14.72 -0.80
C PRO A 6 -48.52 13.94 -1.74
N GLY A 7 -47.21 14.19 -1.66
CA GLY A 7 -46.21 13.33 -2.32
C GLY A 7 -44.76 13.80 -2.25
N GLN A 8 -44.24 14.05 -1.03
CA GLN A 8 -42.79 14.20 -0.82
C GLN A 8 -42.13 12.82 -1.00
N ALA A 9 -41.47 12.61 -2.14
CA ALA A 9 -40.60 11.45 -2.36
C ALA A 9 -39.23 11.75 -1.75
N GLU A 10 -39.11 11.56 -0.44
CA GLU A 10 -37.84 11.55 0.26
C GLU A 10 -37.09 10.26 -0.10
N THR A 11 -36.09 10.37 -0.98
CA THR A 11 -35.19 9.25 -1.27
C THR A 11 -34.26 9.04 -0.07
N GLU A 12 -34.75 8.27 0.90
CA GLU A 12 -33.98 7.75 2.03
C GLU A 12 -32.89 6.80 1.52
N ALA A 13 -31.75 7.36 1.12
CA ALA A 13 -30.56 6.60 0.74
C ALA A 13 -29.99 5.91 1.99
N MET A 14 -30.31 4.62 2.15
CA MET A 14 -29.70 3.75 3.16
C MET A 14 -28.18 4.01 3.24
N PRO A 15 -27.58 4.15 4.43
CA PRO A 15 -26.15 4.34 4.55
C PRO A 15 -25.44 3.09 4.06
N VAL A 16 -25.09 3.06 2.78
CA VAL A 16 -24.21 2.06 2.20
C VAL A 16 -22.95 2.12 3.05
N ARG A 17 -22.69 1.07 3.86
CA ARG A 17 -21.47 0.95 4.66
C ARG A 17 -20.30 0.97 3.69
N ARG A 18 -19.81 2.16 3.36
CA ARG A 18 -18.65 2.36 2.48
C ARG A 18 -17.51 1.66 3.18
N LYS A 19 -17.04 0.53 2.61
CA LYS A 19 -15.85 -0.17 3.12
C LYS A 19 -14.77 0.89 3.29
N LYS A 20 -14.37 1.16 4.54
CA LYS A 20 -13.38 2.19 4.86
C LYS A 20 -12.14 1.89 4.02
N ARG A 21 -11.71 2.88 3.22
CA ARG A 21 -10.50 2.75 2.41
C ARG A 21 -9.34 2.68 3.38
N LEU A 22 -8.77 1.50 3.60
CA LEU A 22 -7.75 1.28 4.61
C LEU A 22 -6.53 0.59 4.00
N CYS A 23 -5.44 1.33 3.88
CA CYS A 23 -4.17 0.80 3.43
C CYS A 23 -3.45 0.09 4.56
N LYS A 24 -3.58 -1.24 4.58
CA LYS A 24 -2.90 -2.10 5.57
C LYS A 24 -1.37 -1.93 5.56
N PHE A 25 -0.77 -1.62 4.41
CA PHE A 25 0.68 -1.39 4.30
C PHE A 25 1.11 -0.11 5.01
N CYS A 26 0.48 1.03 4.70
CA CYS A 26 0.76 2.29 5.37
C CYS A 26 0.46 2.21 6.87
N LYS A 27 -0.65 1.55 7.26
CA LYS A 27 -0.97 1.32 8.68
C LYS A 27 0.13 0.53 9.39
N LYS A 28 0.65 -0.54 8.75
CA LYS A 28 1.74 -1.36 9.30
C LYS A 28 3.05 -0.59 9.44
N ASN A 29 3.31 0.36 8.55
CA ASN A 29 4.52 1.20 8.59
C ASN A 29 4.36 2.44 9.50
N ASN A 30 3.34 2.46 10.39
CA ASN A 30 3.06 3.56 11.31
C ASN A 30 2.92 4.93 10.63
N GLU A 31 2.38 4.95 9.40
CA GLU A 31 2.04 6.20 8.73
C GLU A 31 0.90 6.91 9.46
N ALA A 32 0.79 8.23 9.28
CA ALA A 32 -0.29 9.02 9.86
C ALA A 32 -1.67 8.48 9.44
N LYS A 33 -2.65 8.59 10.34
CA LYS A 33 -4.02 8.09 10.12
C LYS A 33 -4.64 8.60 8.82
N VAL A 34 -4.46 9.89 8.54
CA VAL A 34 -4.90 10.53 7.30
C VAL A 34 -4.33 9.84 6.05
N VAL A 35 -3.11 9.30 6.11
CA VAL A 35 -2.46 8.62 4.99
C VAL A 35 -3.03 7.24 4.80
N TYR A 36 -3.11 6.41 5.84
CA TYR A 36 -3.58 5.04 5.68
C TYR A 36 -5.10 4.92 5.50
N GLU A 37 -5.89 5.93 5.88
CA GLU A 37 -7.34 5.98 5.62
C GLU A 37 -7.71 6.64 4.27
N SER A 38 -6.73 7.21 3.56
CA SER A 38 -6.97 7.86 2.26
C SER A 38 -7.18 6.89 1.09
N HIS A 39 -6.61 5.68 1.16
CA HIS A 39 -6.58 4.73 0.04
C HIS A 39 -6.61 3.28 0.50
N ASN A 40 -6.88 2.36 -0.44
CA ASN A 40 -6.69 0.92 -0.24
C ASN A 40 -5.31 0.49 -0.69
N LEU A 41 -4.82 -0.64 -0.17
CA LEU A 41 -3.55 -1.22 -0.64
C LEU A 41 -3.63 -1.63 -2.11
N ARG A 42 -4.72 -2.29 -2.50
CA ARG A 42 -5.00 -2.76 -3.86
C ARG A 42 -6.39 -2.31 -4.33
N ASP A 43 -6.58 -2.19 -5.64
CA ASP A 43 -7.87 -1.91 -6.28
C ASP A 43 -8.71 -3.19 -6.45
N LYS A 44 -9.88 -3.06 -7.10
CA LYS A 44 -10.78 -4.19 -7.36
C LYS A 44 -10.19 -5.20 -8.35
N GLN A 45 -9.24 -4.76 -9.17
CA GLN A 45 -8.52 -5.54 -10.16
C GLN A 45 -7.26 -6.20 -9.59
N GLY A 46 -6.97 -6.01 -8.30
CA GLY A 46 -5.82 -6.61 -7.61
C GLY A 46 -4.50 -5.85 -7.76
N ARG A 47 -4.50 -4.71 -8.48
CA ARG A 47 -3.33 -3.86 -8.70
C ARG A 47 -3.03 -3.02 -7.48
N VAL A 48 -1.75 -2.78 -7.20
CA VAL A 48 -1.31 -1.99 -6.05
C VAL A 48 -1.56 -0.50 -6.28
N VAL A 49 -2.38 0.12 -5.43
CA VAL A 49 -2.72 1.55 -5.51
C VAL A 49 -1.87 2.39 -4.55
N CYS A 50 -1.37 1.78 -3.49
CA CYS A 50 -0.55 2.48 -2.49
C CYS A 50 0.74 3.04 -3.11
N ARG A 51 0.83 4.37 -3.22
CA ARG A 51 2.01 5.05 -3.83
C ARG A 51 3.34 4.63 -3.21
N LYS A 52 3.37 4.43 -1.89
CA LYS A 52 4.58 3.99 -1.17
C LYS A 52 5.00 2.58 -1.57
N LEU A 53 4.05 1.66 -1.73
CA LEU A 53 4.37 0.31 -2.19
C LEU A 53 4.72 0.30 -3.68
N ARG A 54 4.03 1.08 -4.52
CA ARG A 54 4.32 1.19 -5.96
C ARG A 54 5.74 1.67 -6.28
N GLN A 55 6.34 2.48 -5.41
CA GLN A 55 7.73 2.93 -5.56
C GLN A 55 8.76 1.85 -5.20
N LEU A 56 8.33 0.74 -4.59
CA LEU A 56 9.22 -0.35 -4.22
C LEU A 56 9.38 -1.30 -5.41
N THR A 57 10.62 -1.39 -5.90
CA THR A 57 11.03 -2.46 -6.82
C THR A 57 11.49 -3.66 -6.01
N CYS A 58 10.88 -4.82 -6.24
CA CYS A 58 11.30 -6.07 -5.61
C CYS A 58 12.71 -6.45 -6.11
N ARG A 59 13.69 -6.58 -5.22
CA ARG A 59 15.06 -6.95 -5.62
C ARG A 59 15.25 -8.43 -5.94
N LEU A 60 14.23 -9.27 -5.73
CA LEU A 60 14.25 -10.68 -6.13
C LEU A 60 13.75 -10.87 -7.55
N CYS A 61 12.58 -10.32 -7.89
CA CYS A 61 11.92 -10.55 -9.18
C CYS A 61 11.82 -9.31 -10.08
N GLY A 62 12.21 -8.13 -9.59
CA GLY A 62 12.13 -6.87 -10.35
C GLY A 62 10.75 -6.22 -10.42
N ALA A 63 9.69 -6.84 -9.90
CA ALA A 63 8.34 -6.28 -9.97
C ALA A 63 8.23 -4.93 -9.26
N THR A 64 7.49 -4.00 -9.86
CA THR A 64 7.28 -2.63 -9.37
C THR A 64 5.92 -2.10 -9.85
N GLY A 65 5.51 -0.92 -9.39
CA GLY A 65 4.24 -0.31 -9.80
C GLY A 65 3.02 -1.14 -9.38
N ASP A 66 2.25 -1.62 -10.37
CA ASP A 66 0.99 -2.34 -10.15
C ASP A 66 1.19 -3.70 -9.45
N ASP A 67 2.34 -4.34 -9.68
CA ASP A 67 2.71 -5.65 -9.12
C ASP A 67 3.70 -5.54 -7.97
N ALA A 68 3.92 -4.33 -7.45
CA ALA A 68 4.90 -4.07 -6.41
C ALA A 68 4.61 -4.86 -5.13
N HIS A 69 5.65 -5.44 -4.54
CA HIS A 69 5.57 -6.20 -3.31
C HIS A 69 6.88 -6.16 -2.55
N THR A 70 6.84 -6.48 -1.26
CA THR A 70 8.06 -6.68 -0.47
C THR A 70 8.62 -8.06 -0.70
N ILE A 71 9.92 -8.23 -0.44
CA ILE A 71 10.66 -9.50 -0.59
C ILE A 71 9.95 -10.68 0.10
N LYS A 72 9.34 -10.45 1.26
CA LYS A 72 8.59 -11.47 2.00
C LYS A 72 7.38 -12.02 1.23
N TYR A 73 6.77 -11.21 0.37
CA TYR A 73 5.60 -11.58 -0.43
C TYR A 73 5.95 -11.72 -1.91
N CYS A 74 7.23 -11.98 -2.21
CA CYS A 74 7.67 -12.24 -3.56
C CYS A 74 7.18 -13.64 -3.98
N PRO A 75 6.52 -13.80 -5.14
CA PRO A 75 6.10 -15.12 -5.61
C PRO A 75 7.29 -16.04 -5.91
N LEU A 76 8.49 -15.48 -6.10
CA LEU A 76 9.73 -16.23 -6.28
C LEU A 76 10.46 -16.52 -4.96
N SER A 77 9.95 -16.11 -3.80
CA SER A 77 10.68 -16.30 -2.52
C SER A 77 10.96 -17.76 -2.22
N ASP A 78 10.07 -18.65 -2.63
CA ASP A 78 10.18 -20.08 -2.30
C ASP A 78 10.94 -20.86 -3.38
N LEU A 79 11.16 -20.23 -4.54
CA LEU A 79 11.92 -20.78 -5.67
C LEU A 79 13.41 -20.43 -5.60
N VAL A 80 13.78 -19.47 -4.76
CA VAL A 80 15.16 -18.98 -4.61
C VAL A 80 15.75 -19.57 -3.34
N ASP A 81 17.03 -19.95 -3.41
CA ASP A 81 17.78 -20.42 -2.25
C ASP A 81 17.66 -19.43 -1.06
N HIS A 82 17.29 -19.96 0.10
CA HIS A 82 17.14 -19.19 1.32
C HIS A 82 18.44 -18.47 1.71
N ALA A 83 19.61 -19.06 1.42
CA ALA A 83 20.89 -18.39 1.66
C ALA A 83 21.05 -17.14 0.78
N ALA A 84 20.62 -17.20 -0.49
CA ALA A 84 20.62 -16.05 -1.39
C ALA A 84 19.65 -14.94 -0.90
N ILE A 85 18.48 -15.30 -0.38
CA ILE A 85 17.53 -14.35 0.22
C ILE A 85 18.15 -13.63 1.43
N MET A 86 18.87 -14.37 2.29
CA MET A 86 19.55 -13.78 3.45
C MET A 86 20.72 -12.88 3.05
N LYS A 87 21.45 -13.23 2.00
CA LYS A 87 22.48 -12.35 1.41
C LYS A 87 21.88 -11.04 0.89
N LEU A 88 20.81 -11.13 0.11
CA LEU A 88 20.11 -9.95 -0.42
C LEU A 88 19.58 -9.03 0.67
N ARG A 89 19.03 -9.58 1.77
CA ARG A 89 18.57 -8.78 2.91
C ARG A 89 19.69 -7.96 3.53
N ARG A 90 20.87 -8.56 3.72
CA ARG A 90 22.07 -7.86 4.23
C ARG A 90 22.50 -6.74 3.28
N GLU A 91 22.49 -6.97 1.98
CA GLU A 91 22.83 -5.95 0.98
C GLU A 91 21.86 -4.75 1.03
N ILE A 92 20.55 -5.00 1.18
CA ILE A 92 19.55 -3.94 1.31
C ILE A 92 19.77 -3.11 2.58
N GLU A 93 20.14 -3.76 3.68
CA GLU A 93 20.44 -3.08 4.94
C GLU A 93 21.67 -2.18 4.81
N MET A 94 22.75 -2.70 4.19
CA MET A 94 23.96 -1.92 3.93
C MET A 94 23.69 -0.70 3.04
N ASP A 95 22.88 -0.86 1.98
CA ASP A 95 22.46 0.25 1.13
C ASP A 95 21.71 1.34 1.91
N ARG A 96 20.81 0.93 2.82
CA ARG A 96 20.08 1.87 3.68
C ARG A 96 21.04 2.60 4.62
N MET A 97 21.99 1.88 5.21
CA MET A 97 23.02 2.44 6.10
C MET A 97 23.89 3.46 5.36
N MET A 98 24.38 3.13 4.15
CA MET A 98 25.20 4.04 3.34
C MET A 98 24.42 5.29 2.93
N LYS A 99 23.15 5.16 2.54
CA LYS A 99 22.29 6.31 2.20
C LYS A 99 22.04 7.22 3.41
N ASN A 100 21.81 6.65 4.59
CA ASN A 100 21.67 7.43 5.81
C ASN A 100 22.96 8.17 6.17
N ARG A 101 24.13 7.53 6.04
CA ARG A 101 25.44 8.18 6.27
C ARG A 101 25.66 9.36 5.32
N ARG A 102 25.40 9.19 4.02
CA ARG A 102 25.48 10.29 3.02
C ARG A 102 24.55 11.45 3.36
N ARG A 103 23.37 11.17 3.92
CA ARG A 103 22.43 12.21 4.37
C ARG A 103 22.98 13.00 5.57
N TYR A 104 23.69 12.34 6.49
CA TYR A 104 24.34 12.99 7.63
C TYR A 104 25.50 13.88 7.17
N THR A 105 26.41 13.36 6.36
CA THR A 105 27.60 14.10 5.89
C THR A 105 27.28 15.30 4.98
N ARG A 106 26.15 15.29 4.27
CA ARG A 106 25.68 16.41 3.42
C ARG A 106 24.97 17.52 4.21
N LYS A 107 24.65 17.27 5.48
CA LYS A 107 23.93 18.20 6.35
C LYS A 107 24.86 18.92 7.33
N SER A 108 26.17 18.66 7.23
CA SER A 108 27.26 19.30 7.97
C SER A 108 27.96 20.34 7.12
#